data_AF-A0A8T3M1T2-F1
#
_entry.id   AF-A0A8T3M1T2-F1
#
_cell.length_a   1.000
_cell.length_b   1.000
_cell.length_c   1.000
_cell.angle_alpha   90.00
_cell.angle_beta   90.00
_cell.angle_gamma   90.00
#
_symmetry.space_group_name_H-M   'P 1'
#
loop_
_entity.id
_entity.type
_entity.pdbx_description
1 polymer ?
#
loop_
_entity_poly.entity_id
_entity_poly.type
_entity_poly.pdbx_seq_one_letter_code
_entity_poly.pdbx_strand_id
1 'polypeptide(L)'
;MLDLRDLPGLPDPRLQPPTVADAGDPFAELRIVHLVARLPRGVPIRVRDIVDRLNAEHLEWSFSRSVVVAALIQLHSNWMSDYRNSSGLELGEGAQGEMVTIEDSSRVDPWIIRQADRLAGACNDRLRIFAIDEGAIP
;
A
#
# COMPACT_ATOMS: atom_id res chain seq x y z
N MET A 1 18.60 5.15 -0.02
CA MET A 1 17.68 5.32 1.10
C MET A 1 16.53 6.17 0.60
N LEU A 2 15.27 5.71 0.70
CA LEU A 2 14.12 6.49 0.28
C LEU A 2 13.93 7.69 1.22
N ASP A 3 13.71 8.87 0.66
CA ASP A 3 13.36 10.07 1.43
C ASP A 3 11.84 10.09 1.60
N LEU A 4 11.35 9.95 2.83
CA LEU A 4 9.92 9.80 3.11
C LEU A 4 9.34 11.12 3.66
N ARG A 5 8.22 11.55 3.09
CA ARG A 5 7.43 12.68 3.56
C ARG A 5 6.63 12.30 4.82
N ASP A 6 6.44 13.26 5.72
CA ASP A 6 5.47 13.12 6.80
C ASP A 6 4.05 13.36 6.27
N LEU A 7 3.10 12.51 6.66
CA LEU A 7 1.70 12.58 6.23
C LEU A 7 0.78 12.23 7.40
N PRO A 8 0.26 13.23 8.14
CA PRO A 8 -0.64 12.99 9.25
C PRO A 8 -2.00 12.45 8.77
N GLY A 9 -2.63 11.60 9.60
CA GLY A 9 -3.97 11.06 9.36
C GLY A 9 -4.01 9.65 8.75
N LEU A 10 -2.86 9.02 8.50
CA LEU A 10 -2.84 7.60 8.11
C LEU A 10 -3.24 6.70 9.31
N PRO A 11 -4.07 5.66 9.12
CA PRO A 11 -4.46 4.73 10.18
C PRO A 11 -3.27 3.86 10.65
N ASP A 12 -3.37 3.17 11.79
CA ASP A 12 -2.26 2.33 12.29
C ASP A 12 -1.97 1.17 11.31
N PRO A 13 -0.75 1.06 10.74
CA PRO A 13 -0.38 -0.03 9.85
C PRO A 13 -0.12 -1.36 10.60
N ARG A 14 -0.08 -1.37 11.94
CA ARG A 14 0.30 -2.54 12.76
C ARG A 14 -0.88 -3.48 13.09
N LEU A 15 -1.93 -3.50 12.27
CA LEU A 15 -2.96 -4.56 12.31
C LEU A 15 -2.33 -5.91 11.83
N GLN A 16 -2.65 -7.05 12.46
CA GLN A 16 -2.10 -8.42 12.18
C GLN A 16 -3.25 -9.45 12.10
N PRO A 17 -3.24 -10.64 11.42
CA PRO A 17 -2.19 -11.50 10.76
C PRO A 17 -2.41 -11.74 9.21
N PRO A 18 -1.57 -12.44 8.37
CA PRO A 18 -0.40 -13.36 8.54
C PRO A 18 0.99 -12.77 8.14
N THR A 19 2.09 -13.53 8.25
CA THR A 19 3.51 -13.08 8.14
C THR A 19 4.15 -13.13 6.74
N VAL A 20 3.44 -13.63 5.73
CA VAL A 20 3.88 -13.62 4.33
C VAL A 20 2.92 -12.75 3.54
N ALA A 21 3.44 -11.72 2.85
CA ALA A 21 2.61 -10.84 2.05
C ALA A 21 2.09 -11.58 0.81
N ASP A 22 0.79 -11.48 0.56
CA ASP A 22 0.14 -12.01 -0.65
C ASP A 22 -0.67 -10.90 -1.34
N ALA A 23 -0.90 -11.04 -2.65
CA ALA A 23 -1.70 -10.09 -3.40
C ALA A 23 -3.18 -10.20 -2.99
N GLY A 24 -3.85 -9.06 -2.76
CA GLY A 24 -5.23 -9.03 -2.26
C GLY A 24 -5.36 -9.22 -0.75
N ASP A 25 -4.25 -9.45 -0.02
CA ASP A 25 -4.27 -9.48 1.44
C ASP A 25 -4.32 -8.04 2.00
N PRO A 26 -5.40 -7.64 2.71
CA PRO A 26 -5.55 -6.27 3.17
C PRO A 26 -4.46 -5.84 4.15
N PHE A 27 -3.85 -6.76 4.90
CA PHE A 27 -2.78 -6.45 5.85
C PHE A 27 -1.46 -6.10 5.16
N ALA A 28 -1.10 -6.84 4.10
CA ALA A 28 0.02 -6.53 3.24
C ALA A 28 -0.21 -5.21 2.47
N GLU A 29 -1.39 -5.07 1.85
CA GLU A 29 -1.75 -3.88 1.08
C GLU A 29 -1.74 -2.62 1.94
N LEU A 30 -2.26 -2.68 3.17
CA LEU A 30 -2.25 -1.54 4.09
C LEU A 30 -0.84 -1.01 4.34
N ARG A 31 0.14 -1.90 4.57
CA ARG A 31 1.56 -1.53 4.78
C ARG A 31 2.16 -0.92 3.52
N ILE A 32 1.88 -1.49 2.35
CA ILE A 32 2.33 -0.97 1.06
C ILE A 32 1.77 0.43 0.84
N VAL A 33 0.45 0.63 1.01
CA VAL A 33 -0.21 1.94 0.86
C VAL A 33 0.37 2.95 1.84
N HIS A 34 0.69 2.53 3.07
CA HIS A 34 1.32 3.39 4.08
C HIS A 34 2.69 3.92 3.65
N LEU A 35 3.53 3.06 3.07
CA LEU A 35 4.81 3.49 2.52
C LEU A 35 4.62 4.37 1.29
N VAL A 36 3.75 3.98 0.35
CA VAL A 36 3.47 4.71 -0.89
C VAL A 36 2.97 6.12 -0.60
N ALA A 37 2.08 6.29 0.37
CA ALA A 37 1.55 7.59 0.78
C ALA A 37 2.63 8.59 1.23
N ARG A 38 3.76 8.07 1.74
CA ARG A 38 4.90 8.85 2.22
C ARG A 38 5.99 9.03 1.16
N LEU A 39 5.90 8.41 -0.01
CA LEU A 39 6.89 8.61 -1.08
C LEU A 39 6.88 10.06 -1.59
N PRO A 40 8.01 10.60 -2.08
CA PRO A 40 8.05 11.88 -2.77
C PRO A 40 7.08 11.90 -3.96
N ARG A 41 6.44 13.04 -4.20
CA ARG A 41 5.57 13.26 -5.36
C ARG A 41 6.36 13.80 -6.54
N GLY A 42 5.83 13.61 -7.75
CA GLY A 42 6.39 14.14 -9.00
C GLY A 42 7.72 13.51 -9.42
N VAL A 43 8.21 12.51 -8.68
CA VAL A 43 9.50 11.86 -8.92
C VAL A 43 9.28 10.36 -9.11
N PRO A 44 9.88 9.74 -10.14
CA PRO A 44 9.81 8.30 -10.32
C PRO A 44 10.63 7.57 -9.24
N ILE A 45 9.99 6.61 -8.58
CA ILE A 45 10.59 5.74 -7.56
C ILE A 45 10.61 4.30 -8.08
N ARG A 46 11.75 3.61 -7.95
CA ARG A 46 11.87 2.20 -8.37
C ARG A 46 11.07 1.30 -7.44
N VAL A 47 10.31 0.38 -8.00
CA VAL A 47 9.55 -0.63 -7.22
C VAL A 47 10.47 -1.46 -6.33
N ARG A 48 11.70 -1.76 -6.78
CA ARG A 48 12.70 -2.46 -5.97
C ARG A 48 13.00 -1.73 -4.66
N ASP A 49 13.17 -0.41 -4.72
CA ASP A 49 13.53 0.37 -3.53
C ASP A 49 12.37 0.42 -2.53
N ILE A 50 11.12 0.35 -3.01
CA ILE A 50 9.92 0.20 -2.18
C ILE A 50 9.91 -1.17 -1.49
N VAL A 51 10.17 -2.25 -2.24
CA VAL A 51 10.28 -3.62 -1.68
C VAL A 51 11.36 -3.70 -0.62
N ASP A 52 12.56 -3.17 -0.90
CA ASP A 52 13.68 -3.17 0.04
C ASP A 52 13.32 -2.40 1.32
N ARG A 53 12.63 -1.26 1.18
CA ARG A 53 12.19 -0.46 2.33
C ARG A 53 11.11 -1.16 3.16
N LEU A 54 10.13 -1.79 2.53
CA LEU A 54 9.08 -2.55 3.24
C LEU A 54 9.67 -3.68 4.07
N ASN A 55 10.56 -4.49 3.48
CA ASN A 55 11.23 -5.58 4.18
C ASN A 55 12.18 -5.09 5.30
N ALA A 56 12.70 -3.86 5.19
CA ALA A 56 13.49 -3.24 6.25
C ALA A 56 12.64 -2.61 7.38
N GLU A 57 11.44 -2.08 7.07
CA GLU A 57 10.50 -1.53 8.07
C GLU A 57 9.75 -2.62 8.84
N HIS A 58 9.44 -3.73 8.18
CA HIS A 58 8.59 -4.80 8.71
C HIS A 58 9.34 -6.13 8.68
N LEU A 59 10.22 -6.33 9.66
CA LEU A 59 11.07 -7.53 9.76
C LEU A 59 10.26 -8.83 9.93
N GLU A 60 9.01 -8.71 10.40
CA GLU A 60 8.07 -9.80 10.56
C GLU A 60 7.30 -10.16 9.27
N TRP A 61 7.56 -9.43 8.17
CA TRP A 61 6.94 -9.62 6.87
C TRP A 61 7.96 -9.89 5.77
N SER A 62 7.54 -10.66 4.76
CA SER A 62 8.29 -10.83 3.51
C SER A 62 7.47 -10.30 2.34
N PHE A 63 7.90 -9.18 1.75
CA PHE A 63 7.30 -8.56 0.57
C PHE A 63 8.07 -8.95 -0.69
N SER A 64 7.35 -9.47 -1.68
CA SER A 64 7.89 -9.71 -3.02
C SER A 64 7.54 -8.55 -3.96
N ARG A 65 8.28 -8.44 -5.08
CA ARG A 65 7.99 -7.45 -6.13
C ARG A 65 6.57 -7.59 -6.67
N SER A 66 6.10 -8.81 -6.93
CA SER A 66 4.78 -9.03 -7.53
C SER A 66 3.65 -8.54 -6.64
N VAL A 67 3.77 -8.70 -5.31
CA VAL A 67 2.77 -8.21 -4.35
C VAL A 67 2.73 -6.68 -4.33
N VAL A 68 3.91 -6.02 -4.33
CA VAL A 68 3.97 -4.55 -4.39
C VAL A 68 3.40 -4.02 -5.70
N VAL A 69 3.73 -4.64 -6.84
CA VAL A 69 3.17 -4.24 -8.15
C VAL A 69 1.65 -4.41 -8.17
N ALA A 70 1.12 -5.53 -7.67
CA ALA A 70 -0.32 -5.76 -7.60
C ALA A 70 -1.04 -4.67 -6.79
N ALA A 71 -0.52 -4.32 -5.62
CA ALA A 71 -1.08 -3.25 -4.79
C ALA A 71 -1.03 -1.87 -5.49
N LEU A 72 0.05 -1.57 -6.21
CA LEU A 72 0.16 -0.33 -6.99
C LEU A 72 -0.82 -0.29 -8.16
N ILE A 73 -1.02 -1.41 -8.86
CA ILE A 73 -2.05 -1.54 -9.92
C ILE A 73 -3.44 -1.32 -9.35
N GLN A 74 -3.72 -1.88 -8.16
CA GLN A 74 -4.99 -1.68 -7.49
C GLN A 74 -5.21 -0.22 -7.10
N LEU A 75 -4.19 0.46 -6.55
CA LEU A 75 -4.25 1.90 -6.28
C LEU A 75 -4.50 2.72 -7.55
N HIS A 76 -3.79 2.44 -8.64
CA HIS A 76 -4.02 3.09 -9.93
C HIS A 76 -5.47 2.92 -10.41
N SER A 77 -5.99 1.70 -10.30
CA SER A 77 -7.36 1.36 -10.69
C SER A 77 -8.40 2.09 -9.85
N ASN A 78 -8.18 2.18 -8.53
CA ASN A 78 -9.03 2.94 -7.61
C ASN A 78 -9.04 4.43 -7.98
N TRP A 79 -7.87 4.99 -8.32
CA TRP A 79 -7.77 6.39 -8.72
C TRP A 79 -8.57 6.67 -10.00
N MET A 80 -8.41 5.82 -11.02
CA MET A 80 -9.17 5.92 -12.26
C MET A 80 -10.68 5.84 -12.03
N SER A 81 -11.12 5.01 -11.08
CA SER A 81 -12.53 4.93 -10.71
C SER A 81 -13.03 6.22 -10.04
N ASP A 82 -12.26 6.77 -9.10
CA ASP A 82 -12.66 7.93 -8.29
C ASP A 82 -12.58 9.25 -9.07
N TYR A 83 -11.58 9.43 -9.95
CA TYR A 83 -11.29 10.70 -10.63
C TYR A 83 -11.39 10.65 -12.16
N ARG A 84 -11.66 9.48 -12.76
CA ARG A 84 -11.83 9.29 -14.22
C ARG A 84 -10.63 9.76 -15.05
N ASN A 85 -9.42 9.65 -14.51
CA ASN A 85 -8.16 9.89 -15.20
C ASN A 85 -7.06 8.97 -14.65
N SER A 86 -5.91 8.89 -15.31
CA SER A 86 -4.81 7.99 -14.96
C SER A 86 -3.63 8.66 -14.25
N SER A 87 -3.67 9.98 -14.01
CA SER A 87 -2.48 10.75 -13.61
C SER A 87 -2.04 10.56 -12.16
N GLY A 88 -2.89 10.00 -11.30
CA GLY A 88 -2.68 9.96 -9.85
C GLY A 88 -1.49 9.13 -9.39
N LEU A 89 -1.37 7.92 -9.91
CA LEU A 89 -0.26 7.00 -9.66
C LEU A 89 0.09 6.30 -10.96
N GLU A 90 1.21 6.66 -11.58
CA GLU A 90 1.61 6.09 -12.86
C GLU A 90 2.65 5.00 -12.65
N LEU A 91 2.34 3.80 -13.15
CA LEU A 91 3.29 2.69 -13.25
C LEU A 91 3.92 2.71 -14.63
N GLY A 92 5.24 2.58 -14.70
CA GLY A 92 5.97 2.55 -15.96
C GLY A 92 7.28 1.77 -15.85
N GLU A 93 7.95 1.62 -16.99
CA GLU A 93 9.28 1.03 -17.06
C GLU A 93 10.34 2.13 -17.20
N GLY A 94 11.38 2.05 -16.37
CA GLY A 94 12.58 2.88 -16.48
C GLY A 94 13.81 2.05 -16.86
N ALA A 95 14.93 2.74 -17.09
CA ALA A 95 16.22 2.10 -17.39
C ALA A 95 16.70 1.10 -16.32
N GLN A 96 16.10 1.14 -15.12
CA GLN A 96 16.45 0.31 -13.97
C GLN A 96 15.29 -0.60 -13.52
N GLY A 97 14.27 -0.79 -14.37
CA GLY A 97 13.10 -1.62 -14.12
C GLY A 97 11.82 -0.83 -13.82
N GLU A 98 10.81 -1.52 -13.32
CA GLU A 98 9.50 -0.94 -12.98
C GLU A 98 9.62 0.22 -11.98
N MET A 99 8.91 1.30 -12.26
CA MET A 99 8.88 2.52 -11.46
C MET A 99 7.44 2.96 -11.23
N VAL A 100 7.24 3.71 -10.14
CA VAL A 100 5.98 4.39 -9.83
C VAL A 100 6.24 5.87 -9.64
N THR A 101 5.37 6.70 -10.21
CA THR A 101 5.36 8.15 -10.01
C THR A 101 4.02 8.54 -9.41
N ILE A 102 4.04 9.29 -8.31
CA ILE A 102 2.84 9.82 -7.68
C ILE A 102 2.62 11.25 -8.18
N GLU A 103 1.39 11.60 -8.56
CA GLU A 103 1.02 12.95 -9.02
C GLU A 103 1.43 14.01 -7.99
N ASP A 104 2.05 15.10 -8.46
CA ASP A 104 2.32 16.26 -7.63
C ASP A 104 1.09 17.17 -7.51
N SER A 105 0.13 16.69 -6.73
CA SER A 105 -1.19 17.28 -6.63
C SER A 105 -1.75 17.15 -5.22
N SER A 106 -2.41 18.21 -4.74
CA SER A 106 -3.02 18.27 -3.41
C SER A 106 -4.17 17.26 -3.23
N ARG A 107 -4.67 16.66 -4.31
CA ARG A 107 -5.74 15.65 -4.27
C ARG A 107 -5.26 14.28 -3.79
N VAL A 108 -3.97 13.97 -3.96
CA VAL A 108 -3.41 12.66 -3.66
C VAL A 108 -3.51 12.32 -2.18
N ASP A 109 -3.07 13.21 -1.29
CA ASP A 109 -3.05 12.95 0.16
C ASP A 109 -4.42 12.58 0.73
N PRO A 110 -5.48 13.41 0.59
CA PRO A 110 -6.77 13.06 1.13
C PRO A 110 -7.36 11.81 0.46
N TRP A 111 -6.98 11.51 -0.78
CA TRP A 111 -7.44 10.30 -1.47
C TRP A 111 -6.74 9.03 -0.97
N ILE A 112 -5.42 9.05 -0.78
CA ILE A 112 -4.65 7.88 -0.34
C ILE A 112 -4.92 7.56 1.13
N ILE A 113 -5.17 8.57 1.97
CA ILE A 113 -5.65 8.38 3.35
C ILE A 113 -6.97 7.59 3.33
N ARG A 114 -7.93 7.94 2.46
CA ARG A 114 -9.18 7.18 2.33
C ARG A 114 -8.95 5.75 1.83
N GLN A 115 -7.94 5.49 0.99
CA GLN A 115 -7.58 4.11 0.61
C GLN A 115 -7.07 3.32 1.82
N ALA A 116 -6.20 3.92 2.61
CA ALA A 116 -5.67 3.31 3.83
C ALA A 116 -6.79 3.03 4.85
N ASP A 117 -7.73 3.95 5.04
CA ASP A 117 -8.89 3.74 5.92
C ASP A 117 -9.77 2.57 5.47
N ARG A 118 -10.01 2.44 4.16
CA ARG A 118 -10.74 1.29 3.59
C ARG A 118 -10.03 -0.03 3.85
N LEU A 119 -8.71 -0.07 3.67
CA LEU A 119 -7.89 -1.25 3.94
C LEU A 119 -7.85 -1.59 5.43
N ALA A 120 -7.75 -0.59 6.30
CA ALA A 120 -7.83 -0.78 7.75
C ALA A 120 -9.20 -1.35 8.17
N GLY A 121 -10.29 -0.89 7.55
CA GLY A 121 -11.61 -1.49 7.70
C GLY A 121 -11.61 -2.98 7.32
N ALA A 122 -11.08 -3.32 6.15
CA ALA A 122 -10.98 -4.70 5.68
C ALA A 122 -10.11 -5.59 6.59
N CYS A 123 -9.00 -5.07 7.13
CA CYS A 123 -8.17 -5.75 8.12
C CYS A 123 -8.98 -6.10 9.38
N ASN A 124 -9.72 -5.11 9.91
CA ASN A 124 -10.55 -5.31 11.11
C ASN A 124 -11.68 -6.31 10.88
N ASP A 125 -12.30 -6.29 9.69
CA ASP A 125 -13.34 -7.26 9.35
C ASP A 125 -12.76 -8.69 9.27
N ARG A 126 -11.57 -8.85 8.69
CA ARG A 126 -10.86 -10.14 8.63
C ARG A 126 -10.50 -10.66 10.03
N LEU A 127 -10.00 -9.77 10.89
CA LEU A 127 -9.71 -10.06 12.30
C LEU A 127 -10.96 -10.50 13.07
N ARG A 128 -12.08 -9.82 12.85
CA ARG A 128 -13.35 -10.17 13.51
C ARG A 128 -13.84 -11.55 13.09
N ILE A 129 -13.78 -11.87 11.80
CA ILE A 129 -14.14 -13.20 11.29
C ILE A 129 -13.28 -14.27 11.96
N PHE A 130 -11.96 -14.06 11.99
CA PHE A 130 -11.04 -14.99 12.64
C PHE A 130 -11.35 -15.22 14.12
N ALA A 131 -11.62 -14.14 14.87
CA ALA A 131 -11.98 -14.25 16.29
C ALA A 131 -13.31 -15.00 16.52
N ILE A 132 -14.27 -14.87 15.61
CA ILE A 132 -15.54 -15.62 15.66
C ILE A 132 -15.28 -17.10 15.38
N ASP A 133 -14.49 -17.41 14.36
CA ASP A 133 -14.18 -18.79 13.95
C ASP A 133 -13.33 -19.54 15.02
N GLU A 134 -12.35 -18.87 15.63
CA GLU A 134 -11.59 -19.44 16.77
C GLU A 134 -12.41 -19.53 18.06
N GLY A 135 -13.36 -18.62 18.27
CA GLY A 135 -14.30 -18.69 19.38
C GLY A 135 -15.35 -19.80 19.23
N ALA A 136 -15.47 -20.39 18.04
CA ALA A 136 -16.41 -21.45 17.69
C ALA A 136 -15.83 -22.87 17.79
N ILE A 137 -14.75 -23.07 18.56
CA ILE A 137 -14.25 -24.41 18.92
C ILE A 137 -15.35 -25.09 19.80
N PRO A 138 -15.89 -26.25 19.40
CA PRO A 138 -16.89 -26.98 20.17
C PRO A 138 -16.36 -27.57 21.48
#